data_AF-A0A7Y2AJT7-F1
#
_entry.id   AF-A0A7Y2AJT7-F1
#
_cell.length_a   1.000
_cell.length_b   1.000
_cell.length_c   1.000
_cell.angle_alpha   90.00
_cell.angle_beta   90.00
_cell.angle_gamma   90.00
#
_symmetry.space_group_name_H-M   'P 1'
#
loop_
_entity.id
_entity.type
_entity.pdbx_description
1 polymer ?
#
loop_
_entity_poly.entity_id
_entity_poly.type
_entity_poly.pdbx_seq_one_letter_code
_entity_poly.pdbx_strand_id
1 'polypeptide(L)'
;MLRLRLCLMLFCLPLVVGCEGCRKDDDENKPEEQEPIQDFSSKPALAFPADANLLSGGVKPGHWMTGSQTLKSNKADIRGDLHSQSSVAKTNFTTSGETSHRQDGIKTLRPVVLPKGQQRRFDFRLLPPTPTATEDRRLFLSSRFVSSGRATFFDTGRQPFNVMMAQEYFFVVLTTRPERFAALQVADWVRPPRDEFEFKTAKSNYRIVLPDTKNVLAIPETMLDLTSTAVVFWDDLGPESLTPQQITALADWIRFGGQLIVNGAEGSDAISKTALGDVLPLIPTSNIELDPDAAAKMITNWQVASDRSTPAKVEMLRAQSGRIAVDGKLVAGGTAVKDTENLIVTRRVGLGRVVQPRFDLTADWLQDWDSYNSFLNSVILLRPRRETVEANDLAAESMYTQVYPDWNSSDSSAKMNTRVRITARDAVLNTTIDGNSLVAKSTPSVDSLVASRPVTGVAGWSDNSDTVNWCRQTLRDESGIEIPDSSLVVRSLGYYLLLLVPINYLVFRIIGRLEYAWLAVPFIALGGAVWVARAARLDIGFARSQTELALFEMQPDYERGHLCRVMAIYNSLSDSYE
;
A
#
# COMPACT_ATOMS: atom_id res chain seq x y z
N MET A 1 -21.88 -46.42 75.20
CA MET A 1 -21.55 -45.60 74.02
C MET A 1 -20.75 -46.42 73.00
N LEU A 2 -21.36 -47.15 72.05
CA LEU A 2 -20.67 -47.65 70.83
C LEU A 2 -21.59 -48.40 69.82
N ARG A 3 -22.89 -48.07 69.72
CA ARG A 3 -23.77 -48.74 68.72
C ARG A 3 -24.57 -47.79 67.82
N LEU A 4 -24.45 -46.48 68.01
CA LEU A 4 -25.16 -45.49 67.18
C LEU A 4 -24.33 -44.97 65.99
N ARG A 5 -23.03 -45.30 65.89
CA ARG A 5 -22.17 -44.84 64.79
C ARG A 5 -21.98 -45.85 63.65
N LEU A 6 -22.44 -47.09 63.81
CA LEU A 6 -22.32 -48.13 62.79
C LEU A 6 -23.44 -48.11 61.74
N CYS A 7 -24.57 -47.45 62.03
CA CYS A 7 -25.69 -47.33 61.07
C CYS A 7 -25.55 -46.13 60.11
N LEU A 8 -24.62 -45.19 60.34
CA LEU A 8 -24.49 -43.99 59.51
C LEU A 8 -23.36 -44.04 58.47
N MET A 9 -22.52 -45.08 58.48
CA MET A 9 -21.40 -45.25 57.52
C MET A 9 -21.71 -46.24 56.39
N LEU A 10 -22.96 -46.69 56.27
CA LEU A 10 -23.42 -47.61 55.21
C LEU A 10 -24.21 -46.89 54.09
N PHE A 11 -24.30 -45.55 54.12
CA PHE A 11 -25.12 -44.78 53.19
C PHE A 11 -24.37 -43.97 52.13
N CYS A 12 -23.04 -44.02 52.06
CA CYS A 12 -22.29 -43.14 51.14
C CYS A 12 -21.13 -43.84 50.41
N LEU A 13 -21.39 -44.91 49.66
CA LEU A 13 -20.67 -45.40 48.46
C LEU A 13 -21.20 -46.82 48.13
N PRO A 14 -21.36 -47.27 46.86
CA PRO A 14 -20.45 -46.99 45.74
C PRO A 14 -21.11 -46.80 44.35
N LEU A 15 -20.22 -46.70 43.35
CA LEU A 15 -20.38 -46.56 41.91
C LEU A 15 -21.12 -47.72 41.17
N VAL A 16 -21.48 -47.40 39.91
CA VAL A 16 -21.46 -48.21 38.67
C VAL A 16 -22.82 -48.45 37.99
N VAL A 17 -23.02 -47.66 36.91
CA VAL A 17 -23.54 -47.97 35.54
C VAL A 17 -24.80 -48.83 35.35
N GLY A 18 -25.78 -48.26 34.64
CA GLY A 18 -26.52 -49.00 33.59
C GLY A 18 -28.04 -48.83 33.53
N CYS A 19 -28.48 -48.27 32.39
CA CYS A 19 -29.77 -48.47 31.71
C CYS A 19 -31.05 -47.70 32.11
N GLU A 20 -31.64 -47.17 31.02
CA GLU A 20 -33.07 -47.05 30.71
C GLU A 20 -33.94 -46.01 31.44
N GLY A 21 -34.29 -44.97 30.68
CA GLY A 21 -35.67 -44.52 30.60
C GLY A 21 -36.04 -43.26 31.38
N CYS A 22 -36.00 -42.11 30.70
CA CYS A 22 -37.05 -41.10 30.85
C CYS A 22 -37.22 -40.37 29.51
N ARG A 23 -38.27 -40.81 28.82
CA ARG A 23 -38.87 -40.34 27.58
C ARG A 23 -39.12 -38.82 27.66
N LYS A 24 -38.61 -38.06 26.70
CA LYS A 24 -39.01 -36.67 26.45
C LYS A 24 -39.74 -36.69 25.12
N ASP A 25 -41.02 -36.40 25.15
CA ASP A 25 -41.91 -36.44 23.99
C ASP A 25 -41.34 -35.60 22.84
N ASP A 26 -41.46 -36.17 21.64
CA ASP A 26 -41.11 -35.54 20.37
C ASP A 26 -41.91 -34.25 20.19
N ASP A 27 -41.26 -33.12 20.45
CA ASP A 27 -41.70 -31.78 20.04
C ASP A 27 -41.14 -31.46 18.63
N GLU A 28 -41.02 -32.48 17.76
CA GLU A 28 -40.71 -32.35 16.33
C GLU A 28 -41.97 -31.98 15.54
N ASN A 29 -42.46 -30.76 15.74
CA ASN A 29 -43.16 -29.95 14.72
C ASN A 29 -43.60 -28.58 15.28
N LYS A 30 -42.66 -27.81 15.82
CA LYS A 30 -42.79 -26.35 15.77
C LYS A 30 -42.10 -25.90 14.47
N PRO A 31 -42.81 -25.27 13.52
CA PRO A 31 -42.12 -24.62 12.42
C PRO A 31 -41.12 -23.65 13.04
N GLU A 32 -39.83 -23.79 12.68
CA GLU A 32 -38.82 -22.79 13.01
C GLU A 32 -39.40 -21.43 12.67
N GLU A 33 -39.59 -20.59 13.68
CA GLU A 33 -40.09 -19.24 13.55
C GLU A 33 -39.05 -18.50 12.71
N GLN A 34 -39.26 -18.48 11.38
CA GLN A 34 -38.32 -17.92 10.43
C GLN A 34 -38.10 -16.46 10.82
N GLU A 35 -36.90 -16.16 11.30
CA GLU A 35 -36.50 -14.79 11.63
C GLU A 35 -36.90 -13.87 10.46
N PRO A 36 -37.47 -12.69 10.75
CA PRO A 36 -37.89 -11.78 9.70
C PRO A 36 -36.70 -11.49 8.79
N ILE A 37 -36.81 -11.92 7.52
CA ILE A 37 -35.76 -11.74 6.52
C ILE A 37 -35.39 -10.25 6.48
N GLN A 38 -34.14 -9.93 6.82
CA GLN A 38 -33.64 -8.55 6.77
C GLN A 38 -33.79 -8.00 5.35
N ASP A 39 -34.01 -6.70 5.18
CA ASP A 39 -34.20 -6.10 3.85
C ASP A 39 -32.97 -6.28 2.95
N PHE A 40 -31.79 -6.26 3.55
CA PHE A 40 -30.49 -6.35 2.89
C PHE A 40 -29.57 -7.34 3.61
N SER A 41 -28.61 -7.90 2.89
CA SER A 41 -27.51 -8.66 3.46
C SER A 41 -26.19 -8.32 2.74
N SER A 42 -25.07 -8.47 3.43
CA SER A 42 -23.73 -8.17 2.89
C SER A 42 -22.69 -9.20 3.30
N LYS A 43 -21.65 -9.37 2.47
CA LYS A 43 -20.41 -10.01 2.89
C LYS A 43 -19.42 -8.96 3.41
N PRO A 44 -18.40 -9.35 4.20
CA PRO A 44 -17.29 -8.45 4.51
C PRO A 44 -16.68 -7.86 3.24
N ALA A 45 -16.27 -6.60 3.32
CA ALA A 45 -15.54 -5.97 2.24
C ALA A 45 -14.17 -6.62 2.10
N LEU A 46 -13.65 -6.56 0.89
CA LEU A 46 -12.31 -7.01 0.56
C LEU A 46 -11.49 -5.80 0.10
N ALA A 47 -10.21 -5.79 0.41
CA ALA A 47 -9.22 -4.86 -0.15
C ALA A 47 -8.22 -5.68 -0.96
N PHE A 48 -7.92 -5.26 -2.18
CA PHE A 48 -7.06 -6.02 -3.09
C PHE A 48 -5.60 -5.60 -2.97
N PRO A 49 -4.66 -6.56 -3.07
CA PRO A 49 -4.90 -7.99 -3.25
C PRO A 49 -5.47 -8.68 -1.98
N ALA A 50 -6.43 -9.59 -2.15
CA ALA A 50 -7.08 -10.29 -1.03
C ALA A 50 -6.70 -11.77 -0.99
N ASP A 51 -6.50 -12.28 0.23
CA ASP A 51 -6.18 -13.67 0.51
C ASP A 51 -7.45 -14.51 0.68
N ALA A 52 -7.41 -15.77 0.23
CA ALA A 52 -8.55 -16.69 0.35
C ALA A 52 -8.93 -17.02 1.81
N ASN A 53 -7.97 -17.02 2.72
CA ASN A 53 -8.11 -17.53 4.08
C ASN A 53 -8.25 -16.43 5.14
N LEU A 54 -7.97 -15.17 4.81
CA LEU A 54 -7.99 -14.07 5.77
C LEU A 54 -9.32 -13.31 5.73
N LEU A 55 -10.00 -13.26 6.89
CA LEU A 55 -11.23 -12.50 7.08
C LEU A 55 -11.03 -10.97 7.02
N SER A 56 -9.81 -10.46 7.32
CA SER A 56 -9.46 -9.05 7.14
C SER A 56 -8.14 -8.89 6.37
N GLY A 57 -8.21 -8.10 5.30
CA GLY A 57 -7.08 -7.81 4.43
C GLY A 57 -6.08 -6.83 5.05
N GLY A 58 -4.96 -6.62 4.34
CA GLY A 58 -4.07 -5.50 4.60
C GLY A 58 -4.52 -4.28 3.81
N VAL A 59 -4.30 -3.09 4.35
CA VAL A 59 -4.42 -1.84 3.60
C VAL A 59 -3.16 -1.02 3.79
N LYS A 60 -2.58 -0.54 2.70
CA LYS A 60 -1.37 0.29 2.74
C LYS A 60 -1.75 1.77 2.69
N PRO A 61 -1.51 2.55 3.76
CA PRO A 61 -1.88 3.96 3.79
C PRO A 61 -1.24 4.76 2.66
N GLY A 62 -1.99 5.69 2.10
CA GLY A 62 -1.54 6.56 1.01
C GLY A 62 -1.41 5.85 -0.35
N HIS A 63 -1.67 4.56 -0.48
CA HIS A 63 -1.71 3.89 -1.79
C HIS A 63 -3.13 3.81 -2.32
N TRP A 64 -3.31 4.04 -3.61
CA TRP A 64 -4.56 3.63 -4.25
C TRP A 64 -4.68 2.11 -4.17
N MET A 65 -5.87 1.63 -3.82
CA MET A 65 -6.19 0.22 -3.76
C MET A 65 -7.60 0.00 -4.30
N THR A 66 -7.87 -1.20 -4.81
CA THR A 66 -9.23 -1.63 -5.12
C THR A 66 -9.87 -2.19 -3.85
N GLY A 67 -11.09 -1.76 -3.54
CA GLY A 67 -11.97 -2.40 -2.57
C GLY A 67 -13.17 -3.02 -3.25
N SER A 68 -13.77 -3.99 -2.59
CA SER A 68 -14.95 -4.70 -3.07
C SER A 68 -15.95 -4.84 -1.95
N GLN A 69 -17.21 -4.49 -2.21
CA GLN A 69 -18.34 -4.71 -1.31
C GLN A 69 -19.38 -5.58 -2.00
N THR A 70 -19.73 -6.72 -1.38
CA THR A 70 -20.84 -7.57 -1.85
C THR A 70 -22.11 -7.27 -1.07
N LEU A 71 -23.20 -7.01 -1.79
CA LEU A 71 -24.53 -6.69 -1.26
C LEU A 71 -25.60 -7.55 -1.93
N LYS A 72 -26.71 -7.75 -1.21
CA LYS A 72 -27.93 -8.41 -1.70
C LYS A 72 -29.14 -7.70 -1.13
N SER A 73 -30.14 -7.41 -1.97
CA SER A 73 -31.48 -7.05 -1.49
C SER A 73 -32.32 -8.31 -1.39
N ASN A 74 -32.95 -8.55 -0.24
CA ASN A 74 -33.70 -9.78 -0.01
C ASN A 74 -35.18 -9.64 -0.39
N LYS A 75 -35.76 -8.43 -0.27
CA LYS A 75 -37.22 -8.23 -0.41
C LYS A 75 -37.67 -7.69 -1.77
N ALA A 76 -36.87 -6.85 -2.43
CA ALA A 76 -37.29 -6.15 -3.64
C ALA A 76 -36.12 -5.84 -4.58
N ASP A 77 -36.43 -5.52 -5.83
CA ASP A 77 -35.48 -4.90 -6.75
C ASP A 77 -35.30 -3.44 -6.37
N ILE A 78 -34.07 -3.03 -6.08
CA ILE A 78 -33.78 -1.66 -5.62
C ILE A 78 -32.61 -1.09 -6.42
N ARG A 79 -32.72 0.20 -6.76
CA ARG A 79 -31.65 1.00 -7.35
C ARG A 79 -31.23 2.08 -6.37
N GLY A 80 -29.98 2.50 -6.41
CA GLY A 80 -29.48 3.56 -5.55
C GLY A 80 -27.98 3.75 -5.69
N ASP A 81 -27.38 4.43 -4.73
CA ASP A 81 -25.95 4.72 -4.73
C ASP A 81 -25.26 3.99 -3.58
N LEU A 82 -24.10 3.40 -3.88
CA LEU A 82 -23.19 2.85 -2.90
C LEU A 82 -22.13 3.90 -2.57
N HIS A 83 -22.11 4.33 -1.32
CA HIS A 83 -21.11 5.24 -0.76
C HIS A 83 -20.09 4.45 0.04
N SER A 84 -18.84 4.40 -0.42
CA SER A 84 -17.77 3.69 0.28
C SER A 84 -16.65 4.64 0.67
N GLN A 85 -16.11 4.48 1.88
CA GLN A 85 -15.07 5.35 2.41
C GLN A 85 -14.20 4.62 3.44
N SER A 86 -12.89 4.84 3.37
CA SER A 86 -11.91 4.42 4.38
C SER A 86 -11.74 5.51 5.44
N SER A 87 -11.54 5.13 6.70
CA SER A 87 -11.34 6.07 7.80
C SER A 87 -10.33 5.54 8.83
N VAL A 88 -9.54 6.43 9.41
CA VAL A 88 -8.58 6.12 10.48
C VAL A 88 -8.86 7.01 11.69
N ALA A 89 -8.63 6.48 12.89
CA ALA A 89 -8.64 7.32 14.09
C ALA A 89 -7.36 8.16 14.11
N LYS A 90 -7.50 9.45 14.33
CA LYS A 90 -6.39 10.39 14.44
C LYS A 90 -6.35 10.93 15.85
N THR A 91 -5.33 10.55 16.59
CA THR A 91 -5.09 11.06 17.94
C THR A 91 -4.15 12.26 17.87
N ASN A 92 -4.63 13.42 18.32
CA ASN A 92 -3.82 14.62 18.48
C ASN A 92 -3.49 14.81 19.96
N PHE A 93 -2.20 14.93 20.25
CA PHE A 93 -1.72 15.31 21.58
C PHE A 93 -1.58 16.83 21.64
N THR A 94 -2.37 17.47 22.49
CA THR A 94 -2.27 18.91 22.77
C THR A 94 -1.88 19.13 24.22
N THR A 95 -1.35 20.32 24.56
CA THR A 95 -1.01 20.70 25.94
C THR A 95 -2.22 20.62 26.89
N SER A 96 -3.44 20.65 26.35
CA SER A 96 -4.73 20.55 27.06
C SER A 96 -5.33 19.14 27.13
N GLY A 97 -4.66 18.11 26.58
CA GLY A 97 -5.11 16.71 26.61
C GLY A 97 -5.11 16.01 25.25
N GLU A 98 -5.54 14.75 25.28
CA GLU A 98 -5.70 13.89 24.10
C GLU A 98 -7.05 14.15 23.42
N THR A 99 -7.03 14.49 22.13
CA THR A 99 -8.25 14.62 21.31
C THR A 99 -8.18 13.64 20.16
N SER A 100 -9.16 12.71 20.08
CA SER A 100 -9.27 11.79 18.97
C SER A 100 -10.32 12.30 17.98
N HIS A 101 -9.90 12.52 16.74
CA HIS A 101 -10.76 12.88 15.63
C HIS A 101 -10.70 11.81 14.54
N ARG A 102 -11.76 11.69 13.76
CA ARG A 102 -11.78 10.76 12.63
C ARG A 102 -11.19 11.46 11.41
N GLN A 103 -10.18 10.85 10.80
CA GLN A 103 -9.72 11.27 9.48
C GLN A 103 -10.33 10.34 8.43
N ASP A 104 -11.11 10.94 7.55
CA ASP A 104 -11.75 10.24 6.44
C ASP A 104 -10.89 10.32 5.17
N GLY A 105 -10.86 9.22 4.43
CA GLY A 105 -10.32 9.17 3.08
C GLY A 105 -11.32 9.65 2.04
N ILE A 106 -10.94 9.52 0.77
CA ILE A 106 -11.79 9.90 -0.36
C ILE A 106 -13.05 9.02 -0.36
N LYS A 107 -14.21 9.67 -0.49
CA LYS A 107 -15.50 9.00 -0.60
C LYS A 107 -15.74 8.60 -2.07
N THR A 108 -16.01 7.34 -2.30
CA THR A 108 -16.40 6.82 -3.61
C THR A 108 -17.91 6.66 -3.67
N LEU A 109 -18.53 7.20 -4.72
CA LEU A 109 -19.95 7.06 -5.00
C LEU A 109 -20.10 6.23 -6.28
N ARG A 110 -20.92 5.17 -6.21
CA ARG A 110 -21.20 4.30 -7.36
C ARG A 110 -22.70 4.03 -7.47
N PRO A 111 -23.34 4.35 -8.61
CA PRO A 111 -24.70 3.89 -8.88
C PRO A 111 -24.73 2.37 -8.96
N VAL A 112 -25.67 1.75 -8.24
CA VAL A 112 -25.82 0.29 -8.17
C VAL A 112 -27.27 -0.14 -8.32
N VAL A 113 -27.43 -1.34 -8.87
CA VAL A 113 -28.71 -2.03 -9.01
C VAL A 113 -28.62 -3.35 -8.24
N LEU A 114 -29.56 -3.59 -7.35
CA LEU A 114 -29.68 -4.78 -6.53
C LEU A 114 -30.96 -5.52 -6.90
N PRO A 115 -30.88 -6.52 -7.79
CA PRO A 115 -31.99 -7.42 -8.04
C PRO A 115 -32.34 -8.22 -6.79
N LYS A 116 -33.63 -8.47 -6.57
CA LYS A 116 -34.14 -9.25 -5.45
C LYS A 116 -33.50 -10.63 -5.43
N GLY A 117 -32.99 -11.02 -4.26
CA GLY A 117 -32.44 -12.36 -4.03
C GLY A 117 -31.01 -12.56 -4.56
N GLN A 118 -30.49 -11.67 -5.40
CA GLN A 118 -29.18 -11.84 -6.05
C GLN A 118 -28.05 -11.13 -5.29
N GLN A 119 -26.96 -11.84 -5.05
CA GLN A 119 -25.72 -11.22 -4.55
C GLN A 119 -25.00 -10.52 -5.70
N ARG A 120 -24.60 -9.27 -5.48
CA ARG A 120 -23.80 -8.48 -6.41
C ARG A 120 -22.57 -7.93 -5.70
N ARG A 121 -21.41 -8.09 -6.33
CA ARG A 121 -20.14 -7.52 -5.90
C ARG A 121 -19.92 -6.20 -6.64
N PHE A 122 -19.50 -5.18 -5.89
CA PHE A 122 -19.19 -3.86 -6.42
C PHE A 122 -17.76 -3.48 -6.05
N ASP A 123 -16.95 -3.29 -7.08
CA ASP A 123 -15.57 -2.86 -6.92
C ASP A 123 -15.50 -1.32 -6.97
N PHE A 124 -14.65 -0.73 -6.16
CA PHE A 124 -14.44 0.71 -6.07
C PHE A 124 -12.99 1.00 -5.68
N ARG A 125 -12.48 2.20 -5.99
CA ARG A 125 -11.16 2.59 -5.52
C ARG A 125 -11.25 3.22 -4.14
N LEU A 126 -10.24 2.96 -3.33
CA LEU A 126 -10.03 3.58 -2.03
C LEU A 126 -8.62 4.13 -1.95
N LEU A 127 -8.49 5.30 -1.33
CA LEU A 127 -7.22 5.88 -0.91
C LEU A 127 -7.22 5.90 0.62
N PRO A 128 -6.64 4.88 1.29
CA PRO A 128 -6.64 4.80 2.73
C PRO A 128 -5.88 6.01 3.30
N PRO A 129 -6.50 6.80 4.21
CA PRO A 129 -5.83 7.94 4.81
C PRO A 129 -4.58 7.51 5.59
N THR A 130 -3.61 8.41 5.68
CA THR A 130 -2.39 8.18 6.47
C THR A 130 -2.69 8.30 7.96
N PRO A 131 -2.40 7.27 8.78
CA PRO A 131 -2.50 7.39 10.23
C PRO A 131 -1.54 8.45 10.78
N THR A 132 -1.83 8.93 11.99
CA THR A 132 -1.00 9.97 12.63
C THR A 132 0.17 9.37 13.38
N ALA A 133 -0.03 8.17 13.96
CA ALA A 133 1.02 7.39 14.56
C ALA A 133 1.27 6.11 13.75
N THR A 134 2.52 5.71 13.63
CA THR A 134 2.91 4.38 13.11
C THR A 134 2.39 3.22 13.98
N GLU A 135 1.88 3.52 15.18
CA GLU A 135 1.29 2.55 16.11
C GLU A 135 -0.20 2.28 15.81
N ASP A 136 -0.85 3.07 14.95
CA ASP A 136 -2.25 2.88 14.54
C ASP A 136 -2.38 1.64 13.65
N ARG A 137 -2.79 0.50 14.24
CA ARG A 137 -2.86 -0.79 13.53
C ARG A 137 -4.13 -1.02 12.72
N ARG A 138 -5.14 -0.17 12.88
CA ARG A 138 -6.49 -0.40 12.30
C ARG A 138 -6.98 0.77 11.50
N LEU A 139 -7.44 0.45 10.30
CA LEU A 139 -8.21 1.33 9.44
C LEU A 139 -9.59 0.70 9.23
N PHE A 140 -10.61 1.52 9.07
CA PHE A 140 -11.99 1.05 8.90
C PHE A 140 -12.50 1.39 7.52
N LEU A 141 -13.07 0.40 6.84
CA LEU A 141 -13.86 0.60 5.63
C LEU A 141 -15.34 0.57 6.01
N SER A 142 -16.10 1.54 5.54
CA SER A 142 -17.55 1.56 5.68
C SER A 142 -18.19 1.78 4.33
N SER A 143 -19.24 1.00 4.05
CA SER A 143 -20.06 1.14 2.85
C SER A 143 -21.51 1.39 3.26
N ARG A 144 -22.13 2.39 2.66
CA ARG A 144 -23.53 2.74 2.87
C ARG A 144 -24.25 2.76 1.54
N PHE A 145 -25.23 1.88 1.38
CA PHE A 145 -26.16 1.92 0.26
C PHE A 145 -27.31 2.88 0.59
N VAL A 146 -27.66 3.75 -0.35
CA VAL A 146 -28.77 4.70 -0.25
C VAL A 146 -29.70 4.47 -1.43
N SER A 147 -30.96 4.08 -1.19
CA SER A 147 -31.90 3.80 -2.27
C SER A 147 -32.39 5.07 -2.96
N SER A 148 -32.55 5.00 -4.28
CA SER A 148 -33.24 6.02 -5.07
C SER A 148 -34.75 5.98 -4.80
N GLY A 149 -35.35 7.10 -4.41
CA GLY A 149 -36.80 7.26 -4.24
C GLY A 149 -37.42 6.68 -2.96
N ARG A 150 -36.72 5.82 -2.21
CA ARG A 150 -37.11 5.41 -0.85
C ARG A 150 -36.11 5.99 0.16
N ALA A 151 -36.57 6.42 1.33
CA ALA A 151 -35.69 6.85 2.43
C ALA A 151 -35.03 5.66 3.15
N THR A 152 -34.75 4.56 2.44
CA THR A 152 -34.10 3.38 2.98
C THR A 152 -32.60 3.43 2.72
N PHE A 153 -31.81 3.12 3.74
CA PHE A 153 -30.37 2.97 3.63
C PHE A 153 -29.95 1.67 4.30
N PHE A 154 -28.81 1.15 3.87
CA PHE A 154 -28.18 -0.01 4.48
C PHE A 154 -26.71 0.30 4.72
N ASP A 155 -26.27 0.18 5.97
CA ASP A 155 -24.89 0.43 6.37
C ASP A 155 -24.23 -0.91 6.70
N THR A 156 -23.09 -1.20 6.07
CA THR A 156 -22.32 -2.42 6.31
C THR A 156 -21.52 -2.38 7.61
N GLY A 157 -21.60 -1.27 8.34
CA GLY A 157 -20.82 -1.01 9.54
C GLY A 157 -19.36 -0.67 9.24
N ARG A 158 -18.59 -0.44 10.31
CA ARG A 158 -17.15 -0.20 10.23
C ARG A 158 -16.43 -1.55 10.23
N GLN A 159 -15.83 -1.90 9.11
CA GLN A 159 -15.11 -3.15 8.93
C GLN A 159 -13.61 -2.91 9.09
N PRO A 160 -12.94 -3.58 10.04
CA PRO A 160 -11.54 -3.31 10.35
C PRO A 160 -10.59 -3.99 9.34
N PHE A 161 -9.55 -3.26 8.95
CA PHE A 161 -8.42 -3.73 8.15
C PHE A 161 -7.12 -3.44 8.89
N ASN A 162 -6.12 -4.31 8.69
CA ASN A 162 -4.81 -4.11 9.27
C ASN A 162 -4.02 -3.10 8.44
N VAL A 163 -3.52 -2.07 9.11
CA VAL A 163 -2.65 -1.06 8.50
C VAL A 163 -1.29 -1.68 8.25
N MET A 164 -0.83 -1.62 6.99
CA MET A 164 0.51 -2.06 6.63
C MET A 164 1.53 -0.97 6.93
N MET A 165 2.70 -1.38 7.42
CA MET A 165 3.80 -0.46 7.73
C MET A 165 4.46 0.08 6.44
N ALA A 166 5.30 1.11 6.56
CA ALA A 166 5.98 1.70 5.40
C ALA A 166 6.80 0.68 4.60
N GLN A 167 7.55 -0.18 5.29
CA GLN A 167 8.37 -1.23 4.67
C GLN A 167 7.57 -2.47 4.25
N GLU A 168 6.34 -2.64 4.70
CA GLU A 168 5.52 -3.83 4.40
C GLU A 168 4.83 -3.67 3.04
N TYR A 169 5.00 -4.62 2.13
CA TYR A 169 4.34 -4.64 0.81
C TYR A 169 3.69 -5.99 0.52
N PHE A 170 2.74 -6.04 -0.40
CA PHE A 170 2.17 -7.32 -0.80
C PHE A 170 3.15 -8.15 -1.62
N PHE A 171 3.14 -9.45 -1.34
CA PHE A 171 3.76 -10.49 -2.14
C PHE A 171 2.63 -11.44 -2.55
N VAL A 172 2.22 -11.37 -3.81
CA VAL A 172 1.08 -12.12 -4.31
C VAL A 172 1.56 -13.42 -4.93
N VAL A 173 1.06 -14.56 -4.46
CA VAL A 173 1.35 -15.87 -5.04
C VAL A 173 0.13 -16.33 -5.84
N LEU A 174 0.33 -16.53 -7.13
CA LEU A 174 -0.66 -16.99 -8.08
C LEU A 174 -0.46 -18.50 -8.26
N THR A 175 -1.24 -19.30 -7.53
CA THR A 175 -1.08 -20.76 -7.49
C THR A 175 -2.40 -21.50 -7.29
N THR A 176 -2.53 -22.72 -7.83
CA THR A 176 -3.61 -23.67 -7.51
C THR A 176 -3.28 -24.58 -6.33
N ARG A 177 -2.04 -24.56 -5.85
CA ARG A 177 -1.47 -25.43 -4.79
C ARG A 177 -0.93 -24.61 -3.60
N PRO A 178 -1.79 -23.84 -2.90
CA PRO A 178 -1.38 -22.88 -1.87
C PRO A 178 -0.60 -23.51 -0.71
N GLU A 179 -0.82 -24.78 -0.41
CA GLU A 179 -0.12 -25.52 0.65
C GLU A 179 1.41 -25.59 0.45
N ARG A 180 1.89 -25.53 -0.81
CA ARG A 180 3.33 -25.52 -1.13
C ARG A 180 4.04 -24.24 -0.70
N PHE A 181 3.28 -23.17 -0.42
CA PHE A 181 3.80 -21.84 -0.10
C PHE A 181 3.64 -21.46 1.37
N ALA A 182 3.13 -22.36 2.21
CA ALA A 182 2.93 -22.10 3.65
C ALA A 182 4.24 -21.67 4.33
N ALA A 183 5.37 -22.28 3.95
CA ALA A 183 6.69 -21.94 4.48
C ALA A 183 7.09 -20.47 4.23
N LEU A 184 6.64 -19.86 3.13
CA LEU A 184 6.96 -18.47 2.84
C LEU A 184 6.30 -17.50 3.82
N GLN A 185 5.13 -17.84 4.38
CA GLN A 185 4.40 -16.95 5.30
C GLN A 185 5.15 -16.66 6.60
N VAL A 186 6.05 -17.57 7.00
CA VAL A 186 6.86 -17.49 8.22
C VAL A 186 8.35 -17.34 7.92
N ALA A 187 8.73 -17.21 6.65
CA ALA A 187 10.12 -17.05 6.27
C ALA A 187 10.71 -15.76 6.87
N ASP A 188 11.96 -15.83 7.28
CA ASP A 188 12.67 -14.72 7.93
C ASP A 188 12.82 -13.47 7.04
N TRP A 189 12.88 -13.63 5.72
CA TRP A 189 12.89 -12.50 4.78
C TRP A 189 11.51 -11.85 4.66
N VAL A 190 10.42 -12.53 5.03
CA VAL A 190 9.06 -11.97 5.19
C VAL A 190 8.91 -11.32 6.56
N ARG A 191 9.26 -12.05 7.62
CA ARG A 191 9.19 -11.61 9.02
C ARG A 191 10.57 -11.76 9.66
N PRO A 192 11.40 -10.70 9.66
CA PRO A 192 12.73 -10.75 10.25
C PRO A 192 12.67 -11.21 11.71
N PRO A 193 13.63 -12.05 12.17
CA PRO A 193 13.72 -12.41 13.58
C PRO A 193 14.03 -11.14 14.38
N ARG A 194 13.26 -10.91 15.43
CA ARG A 194 13.37 -9.77 16.34
C ARG A 194 13.04 -10.20 17.75
N ASP A 195 13.44 -9.38 18.71
CA ASP A 195 13.16 -9.57 20.13
C ASP A 195 11.65 -9.64 20.41
N GLU A 196 11.22 -10.62 21.20
CA GLU A 196 9.83 -10.76 21.67
C GLU A 196 9.42 -9.58 22.57
N PHE A 197 10.38 -8.95 23.24
CA PHE A 197 10.17 -7.74 24.04
C PHE A 197 10.21 -6.44 23.21
N GLU A 198 10.44 -6.51 21.89
CA GLU A 198 10.19 -5.41 20.96
C GLU A 198 8.66 -5.26 20.76
N PHE A 199 7.93 -4.92 21.84
CA PHE A 199 6.47 -4.77 21.90
C PHE A 199 5.91 -3.76 20.86
N LYS A 200 6.77 -2.99 20.19
CA LYS A 200 6.42 -1.95 19.23
C LYS A 200 6.42 -2.47 17.78
N THR A 201 5.37 -3.24 17.47
CA THR A 201 4.86 -3.52 16.10
C THR A 201 5.77 -4.40 15.25
N ALA A 202 5.35 -5.66 15.04
CA ALA A 202 6.03 -6.61 14.17
C ALA A 202 6.21 -6.03 12.75
N LYS A 203 7.43 -5.59 12.45
CA LYS A 203 7.83 -4.99 11.18
C LYS A 203 8.03 -6.08 10.13
N SER A 204 6.94 -6.53 9.52
CA SER A 204 7.01 -7.46 8.37
C SER A 204 7.51 -6.72 7.12
N ASN A 205 8.31 -7.38 6.30
CA ASN A 205 8.73 -6.88 4.99
C ASN A 205 7.65 -7.11 3.94
N TYR A 206 6.98 -8.25 4.04
CA TYR A 206 5.94 -8.65 3.10
C TYR A 206 4.72 -9.18 3.81
N ARG A 207 3.58 -8.98 3.16
CA ARG A 207 2.35 -9.72 3.42
C ARG A 207 2.11 -10.66 2.26
N ILE A 208 2.31 -11.96 2.51
CA ILE A 208 2.02 -13.00 1.53
C ILE A 208 0.51 -13.08 1.34
N VAL A 209 0.06 -13.08 0.08
CA VAL A 209 -1.34 -13.19 -0.31
C VAL A 209 -1.49 -14.32 -1.32
N LEU A 210 -2.37 -15.27 -1.02
CA LEU A 210 -2.78 -16.35 -1.92
C LEU A 210 -4.26 -16.15 -2.29
N PRO A 211 -4.57 -15.53 -3.44
CA PRO A 211 -5.95 -15.27 -3.84
C PRO A 211 -6.73 -16.56 -4.11
N ASP A 212 -8.05 -16.53 -3.88
CA ASP A 212 -8.94 -17.64 -4.22
C ASP A 212 -9.06 -17.79 -5.74
N THR A 213 -8.69 -18.97 -6.25
CA THR A 213 -8.69 -19.31 -7.68
C THR A 213 -10.05 -19.80 -8.19
N LYS A 214 -11.04 -20.01 -7.31
CA LYS A 214 -12.38 -20.48 -7.71
C LYS A 214 -13.22 -19.41 -8.41
N ASN A 215 -12.90 -18.14 -8.19
CA ASN A 215 -13.61 -16.99 -8.74
C ASN A 215 -12.60 -16.08 -9.46
N VAL A 216 -13.08 -14.93 -9.98
CA VAL A 216 -12.19 -13.88 -10.46
C VAL A 216 -11.22 -13.49 -9.34
N LEU A 217 -9.92 -13.64 -9.61
CA LEU A 217 -8.86 -13.37 -8.65
C LEU A 217 -9.00 -11.97 -8.07
N ALA A 218 -8.88 -11.88 -6.75
CA ALA A 218 -8.98 -10.63 -6.01
C ALA A 218 -7.67 -9.82 -6.09
N ILE A 219 -7.26 -9.48 -7.31
CA ILE A 219 -6.04 -8.73 -7.64
C ILE A 219 -6.46 -7.45 -8.37
N PRO A 220 -5.77 -6.31 -8.15
CA PRO A 220 -6.14 -5.06 -8.80
C PRO A 220 -6.04 -5.09 -10.33
N GLU A 221 -6.93 -4.33 -10.99
CA GLU A 221 -7.02 -4.23 -12.45
C GLU A 221 -6.34 -2.97 -13.03
N THR A 222 -5.61 -2.21 -12.20
CA THR A 222 -4.84 -1.04 -12.62
C THR A 222 -3.46 -1.02 -11.97
N MET A 223 -2.46 -0.47 -12.67
CA MET A 223 -1.10 -0.31 -12.12
C MET A 223 -1.07 0.59 -10.87
N LEU A 224 -1.92 1.62 -10.82
CA LEU A 224 -2.00 2.52 -9.66
C LEU A 224 -2.41 1.79 -8.39
N ASP A 225 -3.36 0.85 -8.52
CA ASP A 225 -3.83 0.04 -7.41
C ASP A 225 -2.82 -1.06 -7.01
N LEU A 226 -1.82 -1.34 -7.87
CA LEU A 226 -0.71 -2.28 -7.61
C LEU A 226 0.51 -1.62 -6.95
N THR A 227 0.51 -0.31 -6.69
CA THR A 227 1.66 0.39 -6.06
C THR A 227 2.00 -0.12 -4.66
N SER A 228 1.05 -0.76 -3.97
CA SER A 228 1.24 -1.42 -2.67
C SER A 228 1.78 -2.86 -2.79
N THR A 229 1.91 -3.39 -4.01
CA THR A 229 2.43 -4.73 -4.31
C THR A 229 3.87 -4.64 -4.80
N ALA A 230 4.76 -5.40 -4.17
CA ALA A 230 6.17 -5.44 -4.52
C ALA A 230 6.52 -6.60 -5.45
N VAL A 231 5.90 -7.76 -5.22
CA VAL A 231 6.23 -9.01 -5.92
C VAL A 231 4.95 -9.74 -6.33
N VAL A 232 4.95 -10.26 -7.54
CA VAL A 232 3.98 -11.24 -8.03
C VAL A 232 4.74 -12.50 -8.39
N PHE A 233 4.39 -13.61 -7.75
CA PHE A 233 4.93 -14.93 -7.97
C PHE A 233 3.92 -15.74 -8.75
N TRP A 234 4.22 -16.04 -10.00
CA TRP A 234 3.42 -16.86 -10.90
C TRP A 234 3.89 -18.31 -10.85
N ASP A 235 3.04 -19.19 -10.31
CA ASP A 235 3.37 -20.61 -10.10
C ASP A 235 2.84 -21.52 -11.20
N ASP A 236 1.52 -21.76 -11.23
CA ASP A 236 0.89 -22.77 -12.11
C ASP A 236 -0.46 -22.30 -12.69
N LEU A 237 -0.85 -21.03 -12.46
CA LEU A 237 -2.10 -20.51 -13.00
C LEU A 237 -2.07 -20.44 -14.52
N GLY A 238 -3.09 -21.01 -15.16
CA GLY A 238 -3.28 -20.98 -16.60
C GLY A 238 -3.55 -19.58 -17.16
N PRO A 239 -3.40 -19.38 -18.48
CA PRO A 239 -3.48 -18.06 -19.12
C PRO A 239 -4.84 -17.35 -18.97
N GLU A 240 -5.92 -18.12 -18.80
CA GLU A 240 -7.29 -17.63 -18.64
C GLU A 240 -7.63 -17.22 -17.20
N SER A 241 -6.70 -17.36 -16.26
CA SER A 241 -6.97 -17.15 -14.82
C SER A 241 -7.11 -15.66 -14.46
N LEU A 242 -6.52 -14.77 -15.26
CA LEU A 242 -6.54 -13.32 -15.04
C LEU A 242 -7.37 -12.63 -16.11
N THR A 243 -8.05 -11.55 -15.74
CA THR A 243 -8.76 -10.72 -16.71
C THR A 243 -7.76 -9.98 -17.62
N PRO A 244 -8.16 -9.58 -18.85
CA PRO A 244 -7.29 -8.77 -19.71
C PRO A 244 -6.81 -7.47 -19.05
N GLN A 245 -7.62 -6.89 -18.17
CA GLN A 245 -7.27 -5.68 -17.42
C GLN A 245 -6.23 -5.98 -16.34
N GLN A 246 -6.33 -7.09 -15.62
CA GLN A 246 -5.30 -7.54 -14.67
C GLN A 246 -3.96 -7.82 -15.38
N ILE A 247 -3.98 -8.48 -16.53
CA ILE A 247 -2.77 -8.72 -17.35
C ILE A 247 -2.14 -7.39 -17.78
N THR A 248 -2.95 -6.44 -18.26
CA THR A 248 -2.47 -5.10 -18.63
C THR A 248 -1.89 -4.35 -17.42
N ALA A 249 -2.55 -4.43 -16.26
CA ALA A 249 -2.10 -3.80 -15.03
C ALA A 249 -0.75 -4.37 -14.56
N LEU A 250 -0.55 -5.68 -14.67
CA LEU A 250 0.74 -6.32 -14.38
C LEU A 250 1.82 -5.91 -15.39
N ALA A 251 1.49 -5.83 -16.68
CA ALA A 251 2.41 -5.39 -17.73
C ALA A 251 2.89 -3.93 -17.51
N ASP A 252 1.97 -3.05 -17.11
CA ASP A 252 2.26 -1.68 -16.70
C ASP A 252 3.10 -1.66 -15.41
N TRP A 253 2.68 -2.39 -14.38
CA TRP A 253 3.33 -2.44 -13.07
C TRP A 253 4.77 -2.96 -13.13
N ILE A 254 5.05 -4.02 -13.91
CA ILE A 254 6.42 -4.52 -14.13
C ILE A 254 7.28 -3.39 -14.67
N ARG A 255 6.83 -2.67 -15.70
CA ARG A 255 7.61 -1.60 -16.32
C ARG A 255 7.87 -0.42 -15.38
N PHE A 256 7.00 -0.17 -14.42
CA PHE A 256 7.18 0.84 -13.36
C PHE A 256 7.92 0.34 -12.11
N GLY A 257 8.50 -0.87 -12.14
CA GLY A 257 9.37 -1.37 -11.08
C GLY A 257 8.87 -2.60 -10.34
N GLY A 258 7.74 -3.16 -10.75
CA GLY A 258 7.24 -4.42 -10.22
C GLY A 258 8.19 -5.59 -10.47
N GLN A 259 8.19 -6.56 -9.55
CA GLN A 259 8.97 -7.79 -9.69
C GLN A 259 8.08 -9.01 -9.96
N LEU A 260 8.24 -9.61 -11.13
CA LEU A 260 7.56 -10.85 -11.51
C LEU A 260 8.51 -12.04 -11.33
N ILE A 261 8.08 -13.06 -10.62
CA ILE A 261 8.76 -14.35 -10.51
C ILE A 261 7.92 -15.39 -11.27
N VAL A 262 8.52 -16.13 -12.19
CA VAL A 262 7.85 -17.16 -13.00
C VAL A 262 8.46 -18.50 -12.64
N ASN A 263 7.70 -19.32 -11.91
CA ASN A 263 8.23 -20.51 -11.26
C ASN A 263 8.21 -21.74 -12.17
N GLY A 264 9.38 -22.37 -12.36
CA GLY A 264 9.50 -23.69 -12.98
C GLY A 264 8.82 -23.82 -14.35
N ALA A 265 8.44 -25.06 -14.67
CA ALA A 265 7.89 -25.42 -15.98
C ALA A 265 6.44 -24.99 -16.18
N GLU A 266 5.58 -25.26 -15.21
CA GLU A 266 4.15 -24.94 -15.32
C GLU A 266 3.93 -23.42 -15.44
N GLY A 267 4.62 -22.64 -14.61
CA GLY A 267 4.52 -21.18 -14.65
C GLY A 267 5.09 -20.60 -15.94
N SER A 268 6.23 -21.12 -16.40
CA SER A 268 6.83 -20.70 -17.67
C SER A 268 5.92 -20.96 -18.86
N ASP A 269 5.37 -22.17 -18.95
CA ASP A 269 4.44 -22.55 -20.02
C ASP A 269 3.16 -21.70 -19.98
N ALA A 270 2.56 -21.55 -18.80
CA ALA A 270 1.30 -20.82 -18.66
C ALA A 270 1.43 -19.33 -19.01
N ILE A 271 2.45 -18.64 -18.48
CA ILE A 271 2.61 -17.21 -18.71
C ILE A 271 3.06 -16.90 -20.14
N SER A 272 3.80 -17.81 -20.79
CA SER A 272 4.23 -17.64 -22.19
C SER A 272 3.06 -17.56 -23.18
N LYS A 273 1.90 -18.10 -22.78
CA LYS A 273 0.64 -18.09 -23.54
C LYS A 273 -0.22 -16.85 -23.26
N THR A 274 0.26 -15.91 -22.45
CA THR A 274 -0.41 -14.63 -22.14
C THR A 274 0.29 -13.46 -22.83
N ALA A 275 -0.32 -12.27 -22.77
CA ALA A 275 0.34 -11.04 -23.21
C ALA A 275 1.58 -10.66 -22.35
N LEU A 276 1.84 -11.34 -21.23
CA LEU A 276 3.08 -11.19 -20.45
C LEU A 276 4.23 -12.05 -20.99
N GLY A 277 4.01 -12.89 -22.00
CA GLY A 277 5.10 -13.66 -22.63
C GLY A 277 6.26 -12.78 -23.12
N ASP A 278 5.96 -11.56 -23.58
CA ASP A 278 6.95 -10.62 -24.10
C ASP A 278 7.96 -10.12 -23.06
N VAL A 279 7.61 -10.18 -21.77
CA VAL A 279 8.49 -9.71 -20.69
C VAL A 279 9.43 -10.81 -20.18
N LEU A 280 9.25 -12.05 -20.63
CA LEU A 280 10.05 -13.17 -20.15
C LEU A 280 11.54 -13.02 -20.50
N PRO A 281 12.45 -13.45 -19.59
CA PRO A 281 13.86 -13.58 -19.89
C PRO A 281 14.14 -14.76 -20.83
N LEU A 282 13.36 -15.83 -20.75
CA LEU A 282 13.53 -17.06 -21.49
C LEU A 282 12.19 -17.57 -22.03
N ILE A 283 12.13 -17.76 -23.34
CA ILE A 283 10.95 -18.33 -24.00
C ILE A 283 11.04 -19.85 -23.85
N PRO A 284 10.11 -20.48 -23.11
CA PRO A 284 10.14 -21.93 -22.90
C PRO A 284 9.94 -22.66 -24.24
N THR A 285 10.75 -23.67 -24.51
CA THR A 285 10.64 -24.51 -25.72
C THR A 285 10.22 -25.93 -25.40
N SER A 286 10.73 -26.47 -24.29
CA SER A 286 10.49 -27.85 -23.88
C SER A 286 10.86 -28.06 -22.42
N ASN A 287 10.31 -29.11 -21.83
CA ASN A 287 10.75 -29.59 -20.52
C ASN A 287 11.90 -30.58 -20.72
N ILE A 288 12.95 -30.41 -19.92
CA ILE A 288 14.13 -31.27 -19.87
C ILE A 288 14.30 -31.83 -18.46
N GLU A 289 15.17 -32.82 -18.31
CA GLU A 289 15.61 -33.26 -17.00
C GLU A 289 16.57 -32.23 -16.39
N LEU A 290 16.39 -31.90 -15.12
CA LEU A 290 17.26 -31.01 -14.37
C LEU A 290 18.64 -31.68 -14.22
N ASP A 291 19.69 -31.00 -14.67
CA ASP A 291 21.07 -31.42 -14.46
C ASP A 291 21.40 -31.41 -12.95
N PRO A 292 21.63 -32.60 -12.34
CA PRO A 292 21.88 -32.69 -10.90
C PRO A 292 23.21 -32.06 -10.49
N ASP A 293 24.23 -32.05 -11.34
CA ASP A 293 25.51 -31.42 -11.04
C ASP A 293 25.42 -29.90 -11.12
N ALA A 294 24.65 -29.36 -12.07
CA ALA A 294 24.34 -27.93 -12.12
C ALA A 294 23.58 -27.48 -10.87
N ALA A 295 22.57 -28.25 -10.46
CA ALA A 295 21.80 -27.98 -9.24
C ALA A 295 22.67 -28.05 -7.98
N ALA A 296 23.52 -29.08 -7.88
CA ALA A 296 24.45 -29.26 -6.76
C ALA A 296 25.46 -28.11 -6.65
N LYS A 297 26.03 -27.67 -7.79
CA LYS A 297 26.92 -26.49 -7.82
C LYS A 297 26.20 -25.22 -7.39
N MET A 298 24.97 -24.99 -7.86
CA MET A 298 24.19 -23.81 -7.47
C MET A 298 23.99 -23.74 -5.94
N ILE A 299 23.52 -24.82 -5.30
CA ILE A 299 23.29 -24.80 -3.84
C ILE A 299 24.61 -24.70 -3.07
N THR A 300 25.69 -25.28 -3.59
CA THR A 300 27.02 -25.17 -2.99
C THR A 300 27.56 -23.74 -3.07
N ASN A 301 27.33 -23.04 -4.19
CA ASN A 301 27.77 -21.66 -4.40
C ASN A 301 26.99 -20.66 -3.53
N TRP A 302 25.70 -20.93 -3.27
CA TRP A 302 24.80 -20.03 -2.55
C TRP A 302 24.51 -20.44 -1.11
N GLN A 303 25.20 -21.45 -0.58
CA GLN A 303 25.09 -21.81 0.83
C GLN A 303 25.67 -20.69 1.72
N VAL A 304 25.03 -20.45 2.86
CA VAL A 304 25.62 -19.63 3.93
C VAL A 304 26.67 -20.45 4.67
N ALA A 305 27.69 -19.79 5.24
CA ALA A 305 28.80 -20.47 5.90
C ALA A 305 28.38 -21.39 7.08
N SER A 306 27.21 -21.15 7.68
CA SER A 306 26.66 -21.94 8.78
C SER A 306 25.78 -23.12 8.34
N ASP A 307 25.54 -23.30 7.04
CA ASP A 307 24.66 -24.35 6.51
C ASP A 307 25.25 -25.74 6.74
N ARG A 308 24.43 -26.68 7.25
CA ARG A 308 24.83 -28.07 7.49
C ARG A 308 24.09 -29.05 6.59
N SER A 309 22.98 -28.62 6.01
CA SER A 309 22.09 -29.42 5.16
C SER A 309 22.63 -29.64 3.74
N THR A 310 23.48 -28.75 3.21
CA THR A 310 23.90 -28.74 1.80
C THR A 310 24.53 -30.06 1.32
N PRO A 311 25.45 -30.73 2.05
CA PRO A 311 26.01 -32.01 1.62
C PRO A 311 24.95 -33.10 1.39
N ALA A 312 23.97 -33.19 2.29
CA ALA A 312 22.87 -34.15 2.17
C ALA A 312 21.95 -33.83 0.97
N LYS A 313 21.71 -32.54 0.68
CA LYS A 313 20.95 -32.11 -0.51
C LYS A 313 21.69 -32.42 -1.81
N VAL A 314 23.00 -32.25 -1.85
CA VAL A 314 23.84 -32.63 -3.01
C VAL A 314 23.78 -34.14 -3.25
N GLU A 315 23.86 -34.96 -2.21
CA GLU A 315 23.72 -36.42 -2.33
C GLU A 315 22.33 -36.82 -2.85
N MET A 316 21.27 -36.20 -2.32
CA MET A 316 19.88 -36.41 -2.77
C MET A 316 19.69 -36.07 -4.25
N LEU A 317 20.27 -34.94 -4.71
CA LEU A 317 20.23 -34.54 -6.12
C LEU A 317 20.90 -35.56 -7.04
N ARG A 318 22.02 -36.15 -6.62
CA ARG A 318 22.76 -37.14 -7.41
C ARG A 318 22.15 -38.52 -7.36
N ALA A 319 21.52 -38.88 -6.25
CA ALA A 319 20.88 -40.19 -6.06
C ALA A 319 19.53 -40.30 -6.76
N GLN A 320 18.80 -39.19 -6.91
CA GLN A 320 17.47 -39.15 -7.52
C GLN A 320 17.49 -38.28 -8.78
N SER A 321 17.33 -38.92 -9.94
CA SER A 321 17.18 -38.24 -11.23
C SER A 321 15.69 -38.08 -11.60
N GLY A 322 15.38 -37.35 -12.67
CA GLY A 322 14.02 -37.19 -13.20
C GLY A 322 13.27 -35.92 -12.74
N ARG A 323 13.95 -34.98 -12.08
CA ARG A 323 13.38 -33.66 -11.77
C ARG A 323 13.24 -32.85 -13.06
N ILE A 324 12.18 -32.06 -13.17
CA ILE A 324 11.88 -31.29 -14.38
C ILE A 324 12.56 -29.93 -14.32
N ALA A 325 13.21 -29.55 -15.41
CA ALA A 325 13.66 -28.20 -15.68
C ALA A 325 13.12 -27.68 -17.03
N VAL A 326 13.09 -26.37 -17.19
CA VAL A 326 12.66 -25.69 -18.41
C VAL A 326 13.87 -25.42 -19.28
N ASP A 327 13.81 -25.87 -20.52
CA ASP A 327 14.69 -25.38 -21.57
C ASP A 327 14.00 -24.32 -22.43
N GLY A 328 14.80 -23.47 -23.07
CA GLY A 328 14.27 -22.36 -23.82
C GLY A 328 15.33 -21.46 -24.41
N LYS A 329 14.88 -20.59 -25.31
CA LYS A 329 15.73 -19.58 -25.93
C LYS A 329 15.79 -18.35 -25.05
N LEU A 330 17.00 -17.94 -24.68
CA LEU A 330 17.24 -16.68 -23.97
C LEU A 330 16.89 -15.49 -24.88
N VAL A 331 16.09 -14.55 -24.36
CA VAL A 331 15.69 -13.34 -25.07
C VAL A 331 16.79 -12.27 -24.96
N ALA A 332 16.81 -11.32 -25.89
CA ALA A 332 17.69 -10.15 -25.79
C ALA A 332 17.46 -9.42 -24.45
N GLY A 333 18.56 -9.16 -23.72
CA GLY A 333 18.51 -8.57 -22.37
C GLY A 333 18.18 -9.57 -21.25
N GLY A 334 17.87 -10.83 -21.58
CA GLY A 334 17.85 -11.93 -20.63
C GLY A 334 19.28 -12.34 -20.27
N THR A 335 19.56 -12.52 -18.98
CA THR A 335 20.87 -12.93 -18.46
C THR A 335 20.71 -13.98 -17.38
N ALA A 336 21.55 -15.02 -17.42
CA ALA A 336 21.68 -15.96 -16.32
C ALA A 336 22.19 -15.26 -15.06
N VAL A 337 21.63 -15.61 -13.91
CA VAL A 337 22.13 -15.12 -12.62
C VAL A 337 23.47 -15.79 -12.35
N LYS A 338 24.45 -14.99 -11.93
CA LYS A 338 25.79 -15.46 -11.63
C LYS A 338 25.76 -16.59 -10.60
N ASP A 339 26.64 -17.58 -10.77
CA ASP A 339 26.84 -18.69 -9.84
C ASP A 339 25.60 -19.60 -9.68
N THR A 340 24.65 -19.56 -10.64
CA THR A 340 23.45 -20.43 -10.68
C THR A 340 23.47 -21.48 -11.79
N GLU A 341 24.61 -21.67 -12.48
CA GLU A 341 24.73 -22.64 -13.59
C GLU A 341 23.64 -22.50 -14.67
N ASN A 342 23.22 -21.27 -14.98
CA ASN A 342 22.12 -20.93 -15.89
C ASN A 342 20.73 -21.44 -15.46
N LEU A 343 20.57 -21.96 -14.24
CA LEU A 343 19.30 -22.45 -13.74
C LEU A 343 18.32 -21.32 -13.38
N ILE A 344 18.81 -20.10 -13.15
CA ILE A 344 17.97 -18.92 -12.97
C ILE A 344 18.35 -17.87 -13.99
N VAL A 345 17.35 -17.39 -14.74
CA VAL A 345 17.52 -16.33 -15.71
C VAL A 345 16.67 -15.13 -15.33
N THR A 346 17.14 -13.94 -15.67
CA THR A 346 16.48 -12.68 -15.30
C THR A 346 16.51 -11.71 -16.46
N ARG A 347 15.53 -10.80 -16.51
CA ARG A 347 15.49 -9.72 -17.48
C ARG A 347 14.96 -8.46 -16.80
N ARG A 348 15.58 -7.33 -17.13
CA ARG A 348 15.07 -6.01 -16.75
C ARG A 348 14.07 -5.54 -17.81
N VAL A 349 12.90 -5.09 -17.37
CA VAL A 349 11.84 -4.57 -18.24
C VAL A 349 11.37 -3.25 -17.65
N GLY A 350 11.70 -2.13 -18.31
CA GLY A 350 11.59 -0.80 -17.72
C GLY A 350 12.41 -0.69 -16.43
N LEU A 351 11.75 -0.31 -15.33
CA LEU A 351 12.34 -0.30 -13.99
C LEU A 351 12.21 -1.64 -13.25
N GLY A 352 11.37 -2.56 -13.72
CA GLY A 352 11.11 -3.83 -13.05
C GLY A 352 12.04 -4.94 -13.46
N ARG A 353 11.78 -6.11 -12.87
CA ARG A 353 12.59 -7.31 -13.02
C ARG A 353 11.69 -8.53 -13.15
N VAL A 354 11.95 -9.33 -14.18
CA VAL A 354 11.35 -10.65 -14.35
C VAL A 354 12.42 -11.68 -14.01
N VAL A 355 12.09 -12.61 -13.11
CA VAL A 355 12.96 -13.71 -12.67
C VAL A 355 12.29 -15.02 -13.04
N GLN A 356 13.01 -15.89 -13.72
CA GLN A 356 12.48 -17.17 -14.17
C GLN A 356 13.47 -18.28 -13.80
N PRO A 357 13.29 -18.93 -12.63
CA PRO A 357 13.94 -20.18 -12.33
C PRO A 357 13.48 -21.27 -13.31
N ARG A 358 14.43 -22.04 -13.83
CA ARG A 358 14.15 -23.17 -14.73
C ARG A 358 13.55 -24.37 -13.98
N PHE A 359 13.59 -24.39 -12.66
CA PHE A 359 13.04 -25.44 -11.80
C PHE A 359 11.99 -24.85 -10.86
N ASP A 360 11.20 -25.71 -10.21
CA ASP A 360 10.22 -25.30 -9.20
C ASP A 360 10.92 -24.90 -7.89
N LEU A 361 10.77 -23.65 -7.45
CA LEU A 361 11.31 -23.12 -6.19
C LEU A 361 10.75 -23.79 -4.93
N THR A 362 9.68 -24.58 -5.05
CA THR A 362 9.08 -25.37 -3.95
C THR A 362 9.45 -26.85 -4.01
N ALA A 363 10.37 -27.22 -4.92
CA ALA A 363 10.80 -28.59 -5.13
C ALA A 363 11.43 -29.22 -3.86
N ASP A 364 11.27 -30.53 -3.74
CA ASP A 364 11.71 -31.37 -2.62
C ASP A 364 13.18 -31.18 -2.21
N TRP A 365 14.08 -31.01 -3.17
CA TRP A 365 15.52 -30.82 -2.95
C TRP A 365 15.89 -29.45 -2.38
N LEU A 366 14.97 -28.48 -2.40
CA LEU A 366 15.12 -27.17 -1.77
C LEU A 366 14.40 -27.08 -0.42
N GLN A 367 13.42 -27.95 -0.17
CA GLN A 367 12.77 -28.06 1.14
C GLN A 367 13.82 -28.43 2.19
N ASP A 368 13.73 -27.84 3.38
CA ASP A 368 14.68 -28.05 4.49
C ASP A 368 16.16 -27.82 4.13
N TRP A 369 16.46 -27.00 3.11
CA TRP A 369 17.80 -26.49 2.87
C TRP A 369 18.01 -25.24 3.73
N ASP A 370 18.96 -25.27 4.67
CA ASP A 370 19.15 -24.19 5.68
C ASP A 370 19.38 -22.82 5.02
N SER A 371 20.04 -22.79 3.85
CA SER A 371 20.29 -21.56 3.09
C SER A 371 19.15 -21.09 2.21
N TYR A 372 18.03 -21.84 2.11
CA TYR A 372 16.93 -21.54 1.19
C TYR A 372 16.38 -20.10 1.34
N ASN A 373 16.19 -19.65 2.57
CA ASN A 373 15.70 -18.32 2.87
C ASN A 373 16.69 -17.20 2.50
N SER A 374 17.99 -17.45 2.70
CA SER A 374 19.07 -16.53 2.29
C SER A 374 19.21 -16.48 0.76
N PHE A 375 19.03 -17.62 0.10
CA PHE A 375 18.97 -17.76 -1.35
C PHE A 375 17.78 -17.01 -1.95
N LEU A 376 16.56 -17.22 -1.44
CA LEU A 376 15.37 -16.47 -1.88
C LEU A 376 15.57 -14.96 -1.71
N ASN A 377 16.05 -14.51 -0.55
CA ASN A 377 16.28 -13.10 -0.28
C ASN A 377 17.26 -12.46 -1.28
N SER A 378 18.41 -13.10 -1.49
CA SER A 378 19.54 -12.48 -2.20
C SER A 378 19.47 -12.71 -3.72
N VAL A 379 19.07 -13.90 -4.15
CA VAL A 379 19.08 -14.32 -5.56
C VAL A 379 17.75 -14.01 -6.23
N ILE A 380 16.66 -14.50 -5.63
CA ILE A 380 15.33 -14.36 -6.21
C ILE A 380 14.80 -12.96 -6.00
N LEU A 381 14.82 -12.41 -4.79
CA LEU A 381 14.28 -11.08 -4.48
C LEU A 381 15.27 -9.94 -4.71
N LEU A 382 16.55 -10.24 -4.88
CA LEU A 382 17.62 -9.24 -5.04
C LEU A 382 17.58 -8.17 -3.94
N ARG A 383 17.34 -8.62 -2.70
CA ARG A 383 17.38 -7.81 -1.50
C ARG A 383 18.80 -7.76 -0.95
N PRO A 384 19.13 -6.71 -0.19
CA PRO A 384 20.35 -6.60 0.61
C PRO A 384 20.80 -7.87 1.35
N ARG A 385 22.12 -8.03 1.47
CA ARG A 385 22.74 -8.99 2.40
C ARG A 385 22.29 -8.66 3.82
N ARG A 386 22.03 -9.71 4.59
CA ARG A 386 21.61 -9.63 5.99
C ARG A 386 22.39 -10.62 6.83
N GLU A 387 22.63 -10.26 8.08
CA GLU A 387 23.33 -11.08 9.07
C GLU A 387 22.52 -11.09 10.36
N THR A 388 22.57 -12.20 11.07
CA THR A 388 22.01 -12.30 12.41
C THR A 388 23.17 -12.16 13.39
N VAL A 389 23.15 -11.10 14.19
CA VAL A 389 24.17 -10.82 15.20
C VAL A 389 23.57 -10.99 16.58
N GLU A 390 24.37 -11.46 17.53
CA GLU A 390 24.00 -11.41 18.95
C GLU A 390 23.94 -9.94 19.38
N ALA A 391 22.84 -9.55 20.02
CA ALA A 391 22.63 -8.20 20.49
C ALA A 391 23.48 -7.98 21.74
N ASN A 392 24.27 -6.90 21.73
CA ASN A 392 25.18 -6.54 22.83
C ASN A 392 24.46 -5.91 24.04
N ASP A 393 23.19 -6.23 24.30
CA ASP A 393 22.48 -5.67 25.45
C ASP A 393 22.78 -6.51 26.71
N LEU A 394 23.45 -5.88 27.68
CA LEU A 394 23.87 -6.49 28.94
C LEU A 394 22.69 -6.91 29.83
N ALA A 395 21.47 -6.48 29.49
CA ALA A 395 20.23 -6.76 30.24
C ALA A 395 19.39 -7.91 29.66
N ALA A 396 19.71 -8.44 28.48
CA ALA A 396 18.92 -9.47 27.81
C ALA A 396 19.69 -10.81 27.73
N GLU A 397 19.06 -11.91 28.14
CA GLU A 397 19.55 -13.26 27.84
C GLU A 397 19.71 -13.40 26.31
N SER A 398 20.85 -13.94 25.86
CA SER A 398 21.31 -14.11 24.46
C SER A 398 20.28 -13.77 23.38
N MET A 399 20.30 -12.53 22.93
CA MET A 399 19.33 -12.00 21.98
C MET A 399 19.94 -11.95 20.57
N TYR A 400 19.19 -12.30 19.53
CA TYR A 400 19.65 -12.21 18.14
C TYR A 400 18.87 -11.12 17.39
N THR A 401 19.56 -10.28 16.62
CA THR A 401 18.93 -9.28 15.77
C THR A 401 19.44 -9.37 14.34
N GLN A 402 18.56 -9.13 13.37
CA GLN A 402 18.95 -9.03 11.97
C GLN A 402 19.52 -7.64 11.68
N VAL A 403 20.68 -7.58 11.02
CA VAL A 403 21.33 -6.36 10.54
C VAL A 403 21.63 -6.43 9.04
N TYR A 404 21.62 -5.27 8.40
CA TYR A 404 22.07 -5.04 7.02
C TYR A 404 23.47 -4.41 7.09
N PRO A 405 24.55 -5.21 7.01
CA PRO A 405 25.91 -4.74 7.29
C PRO A 405 26.34 -3.61 6.34
N ASP A 406 25.97 -3.67 5.06
CA ASP A 406 26.38 -2.67 4.07
C ASP A 406 25.73 -1.28 4.30
N TRP A 407 24.67 -1.20 5.11
CA TRP A 407 23.94 0.03 5.44
C TRP A 407 23.99 0.39 6.93
N ASN A 408 24.68 -0.41 7.75
CA ASN A 408 24.74 -0.24 9.20
C ASN A 408 23.36 0.01 9.85
N SER A 409 22.37 -0.82 9.50
CA SER A 409 20.98 -0.67 9.95
C SER A 409 20.36 -2.02 10.29
N SER A 410 19.57 -2.09 11.36
CA SER A 410 18.74 -3.25 11.72
C SER A 410 17.32 -3.18 11.15
N ASP A 411 16.91 -2.02 10.63
CA ASP A 411 15.57 -1.80 10.11
C ASP A 411 15.52 -2.01 8.59
N SER A 412 14.50 -2.74 8.14
CA SER A 412 14.21 -2.83 6.71
C SER A 412 13.53 -1.56 6.23
N SER A 413 13.99 -1.03 5.09
CA SER A 413 13.39 0.12 4.42
C SER A 413 12.45 -0.33 3.30
N ALA A 414 11.40 0.46 3.02
CA ALA A 414 10.56 0.29 1.84
C ALA A 414 11.36 0.19 0.53
N LYS A 415 12.49 0.93 0.44
CA LYS A 415 13.40 0.90 -0.71
C LYS A 415 14.04 -0.46 -0.95
N MET A 416 14.17 -1.29 0.09
CA MET A 416 14.69 -2.65 0.02
C MET A 416 13.63 -3.66 -0.43
N ASN A 417 12.35 -3.36 -0.20
CA ASN A 417 11.26 -4.32 -0.34
C ASN A 417 10.45 -4.12 -1.63
N THR A 418 10.44 -2.91 -2.20
CA THR A 418 9.83 -2.66 -3.51
C THR A 418 10.77 -1.87 -4.42
N ARG A 419 10.68 -2.15 -5.72
CA ARG A 419 11.33 -1.38 -6.79
C ARG A 419 10.36 -0.54 -7.59
N VAL A 420 9.06 -0.56 -7.27
CA VAL A 420 8.07 0.31 -7.88
C VAL A 420 8.45 1.76 -7.60
N ARG A 421 8.57 2.58 -8.64
CA ARG A 421 8.89 4.01 -8.55
C ARG A 421 7.96 4.81 -9.46
N ILE A 422 7.50 5.93 -8.95
CA ILE A 422 6.78 6.94 -9.74
C ILE A 422 7.44 8.29 -9.45
N THR A 423 7.93 8.97 -10.48
CA THR A 423 8.68 10.23 -10.37
C THR A 423 7.86 11.29 -9.66
N ALA A 424 6.57 11.38 -9.98
CA ALA A 424 5.65 12.30 -9.32
C ALA A 424 5.49 12.05 -7.81
N ARG A 425 5.89 10.88 -7.28
CA ARG A 425 5.64 10.47 -5.89
C ARG A 425 6.89 10.45 -5.03
N ASP A 426 7.99 9.92 -5.57
CA ASP A 426 9.14 9.55 -4.75
C ASP A 426 10.48 10.04 -5.32
N ALA A 427 10.53 10.68 -6.49
CA ALA A 427 11.80 11.20 -6.98
C ALA A 427 12.35 12.26 -6.02
N VAL A 428 13.64 12.15 -5.71
CA VAL A 428 14.41 13.21 -5.07
C VAL A 428 15.07 14.02 -6.18
N LEU A 429 14.72 15.30 -6.29
CA LEU A 429 15.26 16.16 -7.34
C LEU A 429 16.58 16.81 -6.89
N ASN A 430 17.62 16.73 -7.73
CA ASN A 430 18.95 17.28 -7.44
C ASN A 430 18.98 18.82 -7.33
N THR A 431 17.92 19.49 -7.74
CA THR A 431 17.79 20.95 -7.73
C THR A 431 16.52 21.32 -7.00
N THR A 432 16.66 21.95 -5.84
CA THR A 432 15.62 22.85 -5.34
C THR A 432 15.76 24.18 -6.09
N ILE A 433 14.65 24.87 -6.31
CA ILE A 433 14.64 26.23 -6.88
C ILE A 433 15.45 27.21 -5.98
N ASP A 434 15.62 26.87 -4.69
CA ASP A 434 16.41 27.61 -3.70
C ASP A 434 17.92 27.28 -3.71
N GLY A 435 18.42 26.50 -4.68
CA GLY A 435 19.85 26.23 -4.85
C GLY A 435 20.48 25.27 -3.83
N ASN A 436 19.71 24.72 -2.90
CA ASN A 436 20.18 23.70 -1.96
C ASN A 436 19.96 22.30 -2.54
N SER A 437 21.04 21.60 -2.86
CA SER A 437 20.99 20.19 -3.28
C SER A 437 20.51 19.30 -2.13
N LEU A 438 19.40 18.58 -2.33
CA LEU A 438 18.91 17.53 -1.43
C LEU A 438 19.55 16.15 -1.69
N VAL A 439 20.60 16.06 -2.52
CA VAL A 439 21.59 15.00 -2.34
C VAL A 439 22.37 15.31 -1.06
N ALA A 440 21.65 15.34 0.05
CA ALA A 440 22.16 15.57 1.37
C ALA A 440 23.24 14.53 1.60
N LYS A 441 24.42 15.05 1.97
CA LYS A 441 25.64 14.33 2.33
C LYS A 441 25.35 12.92 2.87
N SER A 442 25.89 11.96 2.12
CA SER A 442 25.67 10.52 2.18
C SER A 442 25.69 9.92 3.59
N THR A 443 24.51 9.49 4.06
CA THR A 443 24.43 8.21 4.78
C THR A 443 24.29 7.12 3.71
N PRO A 444 24.89 5.92 3.83
CA PRO A 444 24.63 4.84 2.90
C PRO A 444 23.13 4.59 2.84
N SER A 445 22.52 4.81 1.67
CA SER A 445 21.11 4.53 1.45
C SER A 445 20.98 3.60 0.25
N VAL A 446 20.03 2.67 0.30
CA VAL A 446 19.79 1.65 -0.73
C VAL A 446 19.51 2.30 -2.09
N ASP A 447 18.88 3.47 -2.08
CA ASP A 447 18.52 4.25 -3.26
C ASP A 447 18.43 5.73 -2.85
N SER A 448 19.43 6.54 -3.24
CA SER A 448 19.55 7.95 -2.84
C SER A 448 18.65 8.88 -3.65
N LEU A 449 18.21 8.46 -4.83
CA LEU A 449 17.37 9.25 -5.73
C LEU A 449 15.88 9.08 -5.45
N VAL A 450 15.54 8.32 -4.42
CA VAL A 450 14.17 7.96 -4.06
C VAL A 450 13.89 8.35 -2.62
N ALA A 451 12.79 9.05 -2.38
CA ALA A 451 12.28 9.36 -1.07
C ALA A 451 11.46 8.18 -0.55
N SER A 452 11.62 7.83 0.73
CA SER A 452 10.76 6.87 1.42
C SER A 452 10.10 7.58 2.59
N ARG A 453 8.77 7.55 2.66
CA ARG A 453 8.02 8.19 3.74
C ARG A 453 7.85 7.23 4.93
N PRO A 454 7.87 7.72 6.18
CA PRO A 454 7.80 6.86 7.37
C PRO A 454 6.52 6.04 7.53
N VAL A 455 5.40 6.49 6.93
CA VAL A 455 4.09 5.82 7.03
C VAL A 455 3.73 5.10 5.74
N THR A 456 3.83 5.78 4.59
CA THR A 456 3.40 5.23 3.30
C THR A 456 4.48 4.43 2.58
N GLY A 457 5.76 4.62 2.92
CA GLY A 457 6.88 4.02 2.18
C GLY A 457 7.14 4.75 0.86
N VAL A 458 7.39 3.96 -0.19
CA VAL A 458 7.64 4.38 -1.58
C VAL A 458 6.41 4.08 -2.44
N ALA A 459 6.20 4.88 -3.50
CA ALA A 459 5.09 4.84 -4.47
C ALA A 459 3.72 5.20 -3.90
N GLY A 460 3.67 5.66 -2.65
CA GLY A 460 2.46 6.18 -2.04
C GLY A 460 2.09 7.54 -2.64
N TRP A 461 0.79 7.79 -2.76
CA TRP A 461 0.25 9.11 -3.06
C TRP A 461 0.78 10.14 -2.07
N SER A 462 1.20 11.26 -2.62
CA SER A 462 1.70 12.38 -1.84
C SER A 462 1.48 13.66 -2.63
N ASP A 463 1.06 14.68 -1.89
CA ASP A 463 0.92 16.04 -2.38
C ASP A 463 2.19 16.86 -2.09
N ASN A 464 3.24 16.29 -1.50
CA ASN A 464 4.44 17.01 -1.07
C ASN A 464 5.75 16.36 -1.54
N SER A 465 5.71 15.57 -2.60
CA SER A 465 6.94 15.10 -3.26
C SER A 465 7.71 16.28 -3.88
N ASP A 466 9.01 16.11 -4.08
CA ASP A 466 9.86 17.15 -4.69
C ASP A 466 9.32 17.56 -6.05
N THR A 467 8.93 16.59 -6.88
CA THR A 467 8.29 16.82 -8.18
C THR A 467 7.00 17.63 -8.07
N VAL A 468 6.09 17.29 -7.14
CA VAL A 468 4.82 18.02 -6.98
C VAL A 468 5.06 19.42 -6.41
N ASN A 469 6.02 19.57 -5.50
CA ASN A 469 6.40 20.87 -4.94
C ASN A 469 7.01 21.76 -6.03
N TRP A 470 7.88 21.23 -6.88
CA TRP A 470 8.43 21.92 -8.03
C TRP A 470 7.31 22.38 -8.97
N CYS A 471 6.39 21.48 -9.36
CA CYS A 471 5.26 21.83 -10.21
C CYS A 471 4.38 22.93 -9.58
N ARG A 472 4.11 22.82 -8.27
CA ARG A 472 3.33 23.82 -7.53
C ARG A 472 4.02 25.18 -7.52
N GLN A 473 5.32 25.21 -7.27
CA GLN A 473 6.07 26.45 -7.22
C GLN A 473 6.08 27.11 -8.60
N THR A 474 6.35 26.36 -9.67
CA THR A 474 6.26 26.86 -11.05
C THR A 474 4.86 27.41 -11.36
N LEU A 475 3.80 26.69 -11.02
CA LEU A 475 2.43 27.19 -11.24
C LEU A 475 2.11 28.45 -10.43
N ARG A 476 2.70 28.62 -9.24
CA ARG A 476 2.56 29.84 -8.44
C ARG A 476 3.32 31.01 -9.06
N ASP A 477 4.57 30.80 -9.45
CA ASP A 477 5.41 31.82 -10.07
C ASP A 477 4.81 32.31 -11.40
N GLU A 478 4.26 31.40 -12.21
CA GLU A 478 3.58 31.70 -13.48
C GLU A 478 2.15 32.23 -13.30
N SER A 479 1.57 32.17 -12.09
CA SER A 479 0.19 32.62 -11.88
C SER A 479 0.01 34.13 -12.00
N GLY A 480 1.10 34.90 -11.84
CA GLY A 480 1.06 36.37 -11.81
C GLY A 480 0.31 36.96 -10.62
N ILE A 481 -0.17 36.13 -9.68
CA ILE A 481 -0.90 36.58 -8.49
C ILE A 481 0.11 36.91 -7.39
N GLU A 482 0.45 38.18 -7.26
CA GLU A 482 1.20 38.69 -6.11
C GLU A 482 0.23 39.04 -4.98
N ILE A 483 0.30 38.32 -3.86
CA ILE A 483 -0.37 38.77 -2.63
C ILE A 483 0.42 39.98 -2.12
N PRO A 484 -0.18 41.18 -2.02
CA PRO A 484 0.56 42.35 -1.56
C PRO A 484 1.11 42.11 -0.15
N ASP A 485 2.40 42.39 0.02
CA ASP A 485 3.07 42.19 1.31
C ASP A 485 2.35 42.97 2.41
N SER A 486 2.14 42.33 3.56
CA SER A 486 1.61 42.94 4.79
C SER A 486 2.33 44.25 5.14
N SER A 487 3.62 44.36 4.80
CA SER A 487 4.41 45.58 5.00
C SER A 487 3.91 46.75 4.15
N LEU A 488 3.39 46.52 2.94
CA LEU A 488 2.81 47.55 2.07
C LEU A 488 1.53 48.11 2.71
N VAL A 489 0.67 47.25 3.26
CA VAL A 489 -0.57 47.66 3.94
C VAL A 489 -0.25 48.48 5.18
N VAL A 490 0.67 47.99 6.02
CA VAL A 490 1.10 48.69 7.24
C VAL A 490 1.77 50.02 6.93
N ARG A 491 2.67 50.08 5.94
CA ARG A 491 3.32 51.33 5.51
C ARG A 491 2.32 52.32 4.93
N SER A 492 1.40 51.87 4.08
CA SER A 492 0.37 52.73 3.49
C SER A 492 -0.57 53.30 4.54
N LEU A 493 -0.99 52.48 5.52
CA LEU A 493 -1.79 52.93 6.66
C LEU A 493 -1.00 53.90 7.55
N GLY A 494 0.29 53.63 7.79
CA GLY A 494 1.19 54.51 8.52
C GLY A 494 1.34 55.88 7.86
N TYR A 495 1.59 55.92 6.55
CA TYR A 495 1.65 57.17 5.79
C TYR A 495 0.30 57.90 5.80
N TYR A 496 -0.82 57.19 5.64
CA TYR A 496 -2.15 57.77 5.71
C TYR A 496 -2.41 58.46 7.07
N LEU A 497 -2.12 57.77 8.18
CA LEU A 497 -2.30 58.32 9.53
C LEU A 497 -1.37 59.52 9.79
N LEU A 498 -0.11 59.44 9.34
CA LEU A 498 0.86 60.52 9.49
C LEU A 498 0.44 61.76 8.67
N LEU A 499 -0.09 61.56 7.47
CA LEU A 499 -0.57 62.65 6.61
C LEU A 499 -1.85 63.28 7.20
N LEU A 500 -2.77 62.44 7.69
CA LEU A 500 -4.07 62.86 8.20
C LEU A 500 -4.01 63.54 9.57
N VAL A 501 -3.12 63.11 10.47
CA VAL A 501 -3.08 63.61 11.87
C VAL A 501 -1.98 64.67 12.06
N PRO A 502 -0.68 64.33 12.17
CA PRO A 502 0.33 65.34 12.51
C PRO A 502 0.60 66.33 11.38
N ILE A 503 0.67 65.89 10.11
CA ILE A 503 0.97 66.80 8.98
C ILE A 503 -0.21 67.74 8.72
N ASN A 504 -1.42 67.20 8.62
CA ASN A 504 -2.63 68.00 8.43
C ASN A 504 -2.77 69.07 9.53
N TYR A 505 -2.62 68.67 10.80
CA TYR A 505 -2.66 69.59 11.93
C TYR A 505 -1.57 70.68 11.84
N LEU A 506 -0.33 70.31 11.53
CA LEU A 506 0.80 71.24 11.46
C LEU A 506 0.60 72.27 10.35
N VAL A 507 0.18 71.85 9.16
CA VAL A 507 -0.05 72.75 8.01
C VAL A 507 -1.11 73.79 8.34
N PHE A 508 -2.27 73.37 8.86
CA PHE A 508 -3.36 74.30 9.19
C PHE A 508 -3.10 75.13 10.45
N ARG A 509 -2.20 74.66 11.34
CA ARG A 509 -1.68 75.45 12.46
C ARG A 509 -0.76 76.58 11.99
N ILE A 510 0.12 76.32 11.01
CA ILE A 510 1.01 77.34 10.43
C ILE A 510 0.22 78.40 9.65
N ILE A 511 -0.87 78.00 8.98
CA ILE A 511 -1.76 78.91 8.23
C ILE A 511 -2.70 79.70 9.18
N GLY A 512 -2.72 79.37 10.48
CA GLY A 512 -3.54 80.06 11.49
C GLY A 512 -5.04 79.79 11.37
N ARG A 513 -5.45 78.77 10.60
CA ARG A 513 -6.85 78.43 10.34
C ARG A 513 -7.11 76.94 10.51
N LEU A 514 -7.11 76.51 11.78
CA LEU A 514 -7.27 75.10 12.19
C LEU A 514 -8.59 74.46 11.75
N GLU A 515 -9.65 75.24 11.54
CA GLU A 515 -10.96 74.74 11.14
C GLU A 515 -10.97 74.09 9.75
N TYR A 516 -10.07 74.51 8.86
CA TYR A 516 -9.96 73.96 7.50
C TYR A 516 -9.35 72.55 7.46
N ALA A 517 -8.73 72.09 8.56
CA ALA A 517 -8.21 70.73 8.66
C ALA A 517 -9.32 69.68 8.48
N TRP A 518 -10.54 69.97 8.95
CA TRP A 518 -11.71 69.11 8.77
C TRP A 518 -12.14 69.00 7.31
N LEU A 519 -11.97 70.06 6.52
CA LEU A 519 -12.29 70.06 5.10
C LEU A 519 -11.24 69.28 4.28
N ALA A 520 -10.00 69.16 4.76
CA ALA A 520 -8.93 68.43 4.09
C ALA A 520 -9.03 66.90 4.26
N VAL A 521 -9.60 66.41 5.37
CA VAL A 521 -9.79 64.98 5.65
C VAL A 521 -10.41 64.19 4.49
N PRO A 522 -11.56 64.58 3.89
CA PRO A 522 -12.15 63.82 2.79
C PRO A 522 -11.25 63.76 1.54
N PHE A 523 -10.47 64.80 1.26
CA PHE A 523 -9.54 64.78 0.12
C PHE A 523 -8.33 63.88 0.38
N ILE A 524 -7.80 63.88 1.62
CA ILE A 524 -6.72 62.98 2.04
C ILE A 524 -7.20 61.52 2.01
N ALA A 525 -8.42 61.26 2.50
CA ALA A 525 -9.04 59.94 2.43
C ALA A 525 -9.24 59.46 1.00
N LEU A 526 -9.76 60.31 0.11
CA LEU A 526 -9.93 59.99 -1.31
C LEU A 526 -8.58 59.74 -2.01
N GLY A 527 -7.57 60.57 -1.75
CA GLY A 527 -6.22 60.41 -2.28
C GLY A 527 -5.55 59.12 -1.79
N GLY A 528 -5.69 58.81 -0.49
CA GLY A 528 -5.23 57.56 0.11
C GLY A 528 -5.92 56.33 -0.49
N ALA A 529 -7.24 56.40 -0.69
CA ALA A 529 -8.01 55.33 -1.32
C ALA A 529 -7.57 55.09 -2.77
N VAL A 530 -7.37 56.15 -3.56
CA VAL A 530 -6.86 56.04 -4.94
C VAL A 530 -5.44 55.50 -4.98
N TRP A 531 -4.58 55.93 -4.05
CA TRP A 531 -3.22 55.41 -3.91
C TRP A 531 -3.22 53.93 -3.60
N VAL A 532 -3.97 53.49 -2.58
CA VAL A 532 -4.08 52.08 -2.21
C VAL A 532 -4.70 51.27 -3.35
N ALA A 533 -5.74 51.77 -4.02
CA ALA A 533 -6.33 51.08 -5.17
C ALA A 533 -5.35 50.92 -6.35
N ARG A 534 -4.49 51.90 -6.61
CA ARG A 534 -3.45 51.82 -7.65
C ARG A 534 -2.25 50.96 -7.24
N ALA A 535 -1.81 51.06 -6.00
CA ALA A 535 -0.68 50.31 -5.46
C ALA A 535 -1.04 48.84 -5.25
N ALA A 536 -2.30 48.57 -4.87
CA ALA A 536 -2.83 47.22 -4.77
C ALA A 536 -3.09 46.59 -6.13
N ARG A 537 -2.98 47.36 -7.24
CA ARG A 537 -3.22 47.01 -8.66
C ARG A 537 -3.75 45.59 -8.79
N LEU A 538 -4.96 45.50 -8.30
CA LEU A 538 -5.57 44.26 -7.93
C LEU A 538 -6.08 43.81 -9.29
N ASP A 539 -5.53 42.71 -9.81
CA ASP A 539 -6.14 41.95 -10.89
C ASP A 539 -7.50 41.46 -10.38
N ILE A 540 -8.45 42.39 -10.23
CA ILE A 540 -9.89 42.16 -10.09
C ILE A 540 -10.36 41.86 -11.52
N GLY A 541 -9.68 40.93 -12.17
CA GLY A 541 -10.25 40.17 -13.25
C GLY A 541 -11.23 39.22 -12.59
N PHE A 542 -12.45 39.20 -13.11
CA PHE A 542 -13.36 38.07 -12.99
C PHE A 542 -12.77 36.85 -13.72
N ALA A 543 -11.55 36.47 -13.35
CA ALA A 543 -10.75 35.47 -14.01
C ALA A 543 -10.91 34.18 -13.24
N ARG A 544 -11.67 33.25 -13.81
CA ARG A 544 -11.47 31.84 -13.54
C ARG A 544 -10.32 31.40 -14.43
N SER A 545 -9.16 31.15 -13.85
CA SER A 545 -8.04 30.57 -14.58
C SER A 545 -7.80 29.15 -14.07
N GLN A 546 -7.54 28.27 -15.03
CA GLN A 546 -7.09 26.91 -14.79
C GLN A 546 -5.77 26.76 -15.54
N THR A 547 -4.67 26.71 -14.79
CA THR A 547 -3.35 26.40 -15.32
C THR A 547 -2.95 25.01 -14.84
N GLU A 548 -2.34 24.23 -15.72
CA GLU A 548 -1.90 22.88 -15.38
C GLU A 548 -0.47 22.63 -15.84
N LEU A 549 0.26 21.85 -15.05
CA LEU A 549 1.54 21.28 -15.41
C LEU A 549 1.40 19.77 -15.38
N ALA A 550 1.78 19.13 -16.50
CA ALA A 550 1.68 17.69 -16.66
C ALA A 550 3.07 17.06 -16.74
N LEU A 551 3.34 16.07 -15.89
CA LEU A 551 4.48 15.17 -15.98
C LEU A 551 4.03 13.86 -16.61
N PHE A 552 4.58 13.53 -17.76
CA PHE A 552 4.32 12.27 -18.45
C PHE A 552 5.55 11.34 -18.36
N GLU A 553 5.38 10.20 -17.68
CA GLU A 553 6.41 9.21 -17.46
C GLU A 553 6.20 8.02 -18.41
N MET A 554 7.21 7.67 -19.20
CA MET A 554 7.19 6.53 -20.12
C MET A 554 8.40 5.63 -19.90
N GLN A 555 8.27 4.36 -20.31
CA GLN A 555 9.38 3.41 -20.34
C GLN A 555 9.79 3.13 -21.79
N PRO A 556 11.09 2.84 -22.05
CA PRO A 556 11.55 2.51 -23.39
C PRO A 556 10.76 1.35 -23.99
N ASP A 557 10.47 1.43 -25.28
CA ASP A 557 9.78 0.39 -26.05
C ASP A 557 8.42 -0.03 -25.46
N TYR A 558 7.72 0.91 -24.82
CA TYR A 558 6.37 0.69 -24.29
C TYR A 558 5.40 1.81 -24.65
N GLU A 559 4.21 1.43 -25.12
CA GLU A 559 3.21 2.36 -25.66
C GLU A 559 2.39 3.07 -24.58
N ARG A 560 2.46 2.62 -23.33
CA ARG A 560 1.68 3.16 -22.21
C ARG A 560 2.58 3.94 -21.27
N GLY A 561 2.06 5.04 -20.73
CA GLY A 561 2.76 5.91 -19.78
C GLY A 561 1.87 6.34 -18.62
N HIS A 562 2.50 6.88 -17.58
CA HIS A 562 1.82 7.45 -16.41
C HIS A 562 1.80 8.97 -16.52
N LEU A 563 0.61 9.57 -16.44
CA LEU A 563 0.44 11.02 -16.47
C LEU A 563 0.06 11.52 -15.07
N CYS A 564 0.90 12.38 -14.51
CA CYS A 564 0.58 13.15 -13.31
C CYS A 564 0.33 14.61 -13.72
N ARG A 565 -0.79 15.18 -13.27
CA ARG A 565 -1.10 16.60 -13.49
C ARG A 565 -1.23 17.32 -12.16
N VAL A 566 -0.60 18.48 -12.07
CA VAL A 566 -0.81 19.44 -10.99
C VAL A 566 -1.59 20.60 -11.59
N MET A 567 -2.74 20.91 -10.99
CA MET A 567 -3.66 21.93 -11.49
C MET A 567 -3.73 23.05 -10.46
N ALA A 568 -3.53 24.28 -10.92
CA ALA A 568 -3.82 25.49 -10.16
C ALA A 568 -5.17 26.04 -10.67
N ILE A 569 -6.12 26.15 -9.75
CA ILE A 569 -7.44 26.71 -10.01
C ILE A 569 -7.54 27.99 -9.19
N TYR A 570 -7.82 29.11 -9.85
CA TYR A 570 -8.03 30.39 -9.20
C TYR A 570 -9.45 30.87 -9.44
N ASN A 571 -10.09 31.36 -8.37
CA ASN A 571 -11.40 31.99 -8.43
C ASN A 571 -11.43 33.18 -7.45
N SER A 572 -11.79 34.35 -7.96
CA SER A 572 -11.83 35.61 -7.20
C SER A 572 -13.13 35.84 -6.42
N LEU A 573 -14.18 35.03 -6.62
CA LEU A 573 -15.53 35.31 -6.12
C LEU A 573 -16.16 34.24 -5.21
N SER A 574 -15.67 32.99 -5.21
CA SER A 574 -16.28 31.93 -4.39
C SER A 574 -15.27 30.90 -3.91
N ASP A 575 -15.50 30.44 -2.68
CA ASP A 575 -14.78 29.31 -2.08
C ASP A 575 -15.30 27.95 -2.59
N SER A 576 -16.46 27.93 -3.25
CA SER A 576 -17.04 26.76 -3.89
C SER A 576 -16.64 26.65 -5.36
N TYR A 577 -16.11 25.49 -5.74
CA TYR A 577 -15.85 25.05 -7.10
C TYR A 577 -16.85 23.93 -7.42
N GLU A 578 -17.94 24.25 -8.13
CA GLU A 578 -18.86 23.26 -8.70
C GLU A 578 -18.45 22.87 -10.13
#